data_AF-A0A7K9U0J2-F1
#
_entry.id   AF-A0A7K9U0J2-F1
#
_cell.length_a   1.000
_cell.length_b   1.000
_cell.length_c   1.000
_cell.angle_alpha   90.00
_cell.angle_beta   90.00
_cell.angle_gamma   90.00
#
_symmetry.space_group_name_H-M   'P 1'
#
loop_
_entity.id
_entity.type
_entity.pdbx_description
1 polymer ?
#
loop_
_entity_poly.entity_id
_entity_poly.type
_entity_poly.pdbx_seq_one_letter_code
_entity_poly.pdbx_strand_id
1 'polypeptide(L)'
;CVECGLDFSTLTQLKRHLATHQGPTLYQCLECSKSFHYRSQLQNHMLKHQNVRPFVCTECGMDPGPLLQVCGKSFNRMYNLLGHMHLHAGSKPFKC
;
A
#
# COMPACT_ATOMS: atom_id res chain seq x y z
N CYS A 1 2.91 3.43 24.57
CA CYS A 1 1.45 3.42 24.77
C CYS A 1 1.20 2.76 26.10
N VAL A 2 0.51 3.41 27.03
CA VAL A 2 0.37 2.88 28.40
C VAL A 2 -0.47 1.60 28.44
N GLU A 3 -1.42 1.45 27.50
CA GLU A 3 -2.35 0.32 27.49
C GLU A 3 -1.77 -0.97 26.88
N CYS A 4 -0.82 -0.87 25.93
CA CYS A 4 -0.28 -2.04 25.23
C CYS A 4 1.25 -2.07 25.09
N GLY A 5 1.96 -1.13 25.73
CA GLY A 5 3.42 -1.07 25.74
C GLY A 5 4.09 -0.64 24.44
N LEU A 6 3.33 -0.36 23.36
CA LEU A 6 3.93 0.02 22.07
C LEU A 6 4.55 1.41 22.08
N ASP A 7 5.80 1.52 21.64
CA ASP A 7 6.50 2.80 21.50
C ASP A 7 6.24 3.46 20.13
N PHE A 8 6.21 4.79 20.13
CA PHE A 8 5.97 5.58 18.93
C PHE A 8 6.95 6.74 18.86
N SER A 9 7.55 6.95 17.69
CA SER A 9 8.54 8.00 17.49
C SER A 9 7.95 9.41 17.44
N THR A 10 6.63 9.54 17.27
CA THR A 10 5.96 10.85 17.23
C THR A 10 4.63 10.85 17.99
N LEU A 11 4.29 12.01 18.54
CA LEU A 11 3.01 12.22 19.23
C LEU A 11 1.81 11.95 18.33
N THR A 12 1.91 12.30 17.04
CA THR A 12 0.85 12.02 16.06
C THR A 12 0.61 10.53 15.88
N GLN A 13 1.68 9.72 15.85
CA GLN A 13 1.56 8.26 15.77
C GLN A 13 0.93 7.68 17.04
N LEU A 14 1.34 8.17 18.22
CA LEU A 14 0.76 7.76 19.49
C LEU A 14 -0.74 8.11 19.58
N LYS A 15 -1.13 9.36 19.31
CA LYS A 15 -2.54 9.80 19.33
C LYS A 15 -3.41 8.96 18.39
N ARG A 16 -2.87 8.68 17.20
CA ARG A 16 -3.53 7.86 16.20
C ARG A 16 -3.69 6.41 16.65
N HIS A 17 -2.67 5.87 17.31
CA HIS A 17 -2.74 4.54 17.91
C HIS A 17 -3.75 4.49 19.07
N LEU A 18 -3.83 5.51 19.92
CA LEU A 18 -4.81 5.54 21.01
C LEU A 18 -6.26 5.47 20.51
N ALA A 19 -6.54 5.96 19.29
CA ALA A 19 -7.84 5.82 18.65
C ALA A 19 -8.20 4.36 18.30
N THR A 20 -7.25 3.41 18.32
CA THR A 20 -7.55 1.98 18.18
C THR A 20 -8.09 1.36 19.47
N HIS A 21 -7.83 2.00 20.62
CA HIS A 21 -8.27 1.52 21.93
C HIS A 21 -9.66 2.04 22.32
N GLN A 22 -10.01 3.26 21.90
CA GLN A 22 -11.29 3.91 22.22
C GLN A 22 -12.50 3.43 21.41
N GLY A 23 -12.35 2.35 20.63
CA GLY A 23 -13.41 1.84 19.75
C GLY A 23 -13.60 2.66 18.47
N PRO A 24 -14.57 2.27 17.61
CA PRO A 24 -14.52 2.62 16.20
C PRO A 24 -15.12 3.99 15.88
N THR A 25 -14.26 4.99 15.64
CA THR A 25 -14.52 5.94 14.54
C THR A 25 -13.89 5.37 13.27
N LEU A 26 -14.50 4.29 12.77
CA LEU A 26 -14.06 3.68 11.53
C LEU A 26 -14.73 4.36 10.33
N TYR A 27 -13.94 4.65 9.32
CA TYR A 27 -14.42 5.03 8.01
C TYR A 27 -14.94 3.77 7.30
N GLN A 28 -16.24 3.67 7.12
CA GLN A 28 -16.88 2.52 6.49
C GLN A 28 -16.99 2.69 4.96
N CYS A 29 -16.67 1.64 4.22
CA CYS A 29 -17.02 1.51 2.81
C CYS A 29 -18.48 1.09 2.69
N LEU A 30 -19.30 1.89 2.00
CA LEU A 30 -20.72 1.60 1.82
C LEU A 30 -20.99 0.49 0.80
N GLU A 31 -20.03 0.17 -0.07
CA GLU A 31 -20.19 -0.88 -1.10
C GLU A 31 -19.95 -2.30 -0.55
N CYS A 32 -19.04 -2.46 0.42
CA CYS A 32 -18.71 -3.78 0.98
C CYS A 32 -18.69 -3.85 2.51
N SER A 33 -19.17 -2.81 3.19
CA SER A 33 -19.24 -2.70 4.65
C SER A 33 -17.90 -2.81 5.40
N LYS A 34 -16.76 -2.86 4.70
CA LYS A 34 -15.42 -2.86 5.32
C LYS A 34 -15.13 -1.54 6.00
N SER A 35 -14.47 -1.62 7.15
CA SER A 35 -14.21 -0.49 8.02
C SER A 35 -12.71 -0.22 8.16
N PHE A 36 -12.32 1.06 8.18
CA PHE A 36 -10.92 1.49 8.19
C PHE A 36 -10.67 2.53 9.27
N HIS A 37 -9.51 2.47 9.93
CA HIS A 37 -9.16 3.45 10.97
C HIS A 37 -8.85 4.85 10.42
N TYR A 38 -8.49 4.98 9.14
CA TYR A 38 -8.15 6.28 8.54
C TYR A 38 -8.86 6.50 7.20
N ARG A 39 -9.25 7.75 6.96
CA ARG A 39 -9.87 8.19 5.69
C ARG A 39 -9.02 7.84 4.47
N SER A 40 -7.69 7.99 4.58
CA SER A 40 -6.75 7.62 3.52
C SER A 40 -6.77 6.12 3.21
N GLN A 41 -7.01 5.27 4.20
CA GLN A 41 -7.15 3.83 3.97
C GLN A 41 -8.46 3.51 3.23
N LEU A 42 -9.57 4.13 3.61
CA LEU A 42 -10.84 4.01 2.89
C LEU A 42 -10.69 4.50 1.44
N GLN A 43 -10.09 5.67 1.21
CA GLN A 43 -9.88 6.20 -0.14
C GLN A 43 -9.04 5.26 -1.01
N ASN A 44 -7.92 4.74 -0.49
CA ASN A 44 -7.11 3.74 -1.20
C ASN A 44 -7.88 2.43 -1.44
N HIS A 45 -8.79 2.07 -0.54
CA HIS A 45 -9.66 0.91 -0.73
C HIS A 45 -10.68 1.13 -1.85
N MET A 46 -11.28 2.33 -1.96
CA MET A 46 -12.23 2.67 -3.03
C MET A 46 -11.62 2.54 -4.43
N LEU A 47 -10.29 2.71 -4.58
CA LEU A 47 -9.60 2.44 -5.85
C LEU A 47 -9.82 1.00 -6.35
N LYS A 48 -10.02 0.04 -5.44
CA LYS A 48 -10.33 -1.35 -5.81
C LYS A 48 -11.72 -1.49 -6.41
N HIS A 49 -12.70 -0.80 -5.85
CA HIS A 49 -14.07 -0.79 -6.34
C HIS A 49 -14.17 -0.15 -7.73
N GLN A 50 -13.44 0.95 -7.93
CA GLN A 50 -13.39 1.66 -9.21
C GLN A 50 -12.45 1.01 -10.24
N ASN A 51 -11.76 -0.09 -9.87
CA ASN A 51 -10.70 -0.71 -10.66
C ASN A 51 -9.59 0.27 -11.10
N VAL A 52 -9.40 1.36 -10.35
CA VAL A 52 -8.39 2.37 -10.62
C VAL A 52 -7.04 1.90 -10.09
N ARG A 53 -6.02 1.96 -10.94
CA ARG A 53 -4.65 1.56 -10.64
C ARG A 53 -3.71 2.69 -11.03
N PRO A 54 -3.55 3.72 -10.17
CA PRO A 54 -2.87 4.96 -10.55
C PRO A 54 -1.35 4.80 -10.65
N PHE A 55 -0.79 3.71 -10.11
CA PHE A 55 0.64 3.45 -10.13
C PHE A 55 0.97 2.49 -11.27
N VAL A 56 1.62 2.98 -12.32
CA VAL A 56 1.93 2.21 -13.53
C VAL A 56 3.43 1.97 -13.62
N CYS A 57 3.82 0.73 -13.91
CA CYS A 57 5.18 0.36 -14.29
C CYS A 57 5.41 0.74 -15.75
N THR A 58 6.31 1.69 -15.96
CA THR A 58 6.78 2.10 -17.28
C THR A 58 8.15 1.52 -17.62
N GLU A 59 8.75 0.73 -16.73
CA GLU A 59 10.06 0.11 -16.97
C GLU A 59 9.96 -0.98 -18.06
N CYS A 60 11.02 -1.08 -18.85
CA CYS A 60 11.22 -2.12 -19.84
C CYS A 60 12.15 -3.17 -19.22
N GLY A 61 11.84 -4.46 -19.37
CA GLY A 61 12.59 -5.55 -18.74
C GLY A 61 14.09 -5.52 -19.05
N MET A 62 14.92 -5.94 -18.09
CA MET A 62 16.39 -6.05 -18.23
C MET A 62 16.82 -7.27 -19.07
N ASP A 63 16.01 -7.73 -20.02
CA ASP A 63 16.40 -8.80 -20.92
C ASP A 63 17.17 -8.17 -22.10
N PRO A 64 18.46 -8.49 -22.32
CA PRO A 64 19.26 -7.87 -23.39
C PRO A 64 18.86 -8.33 -24.81
N GLY A 65 17.71 -9.01 -24.95
CA GLY A 65 17.13 -9.33 -26.24
C GLY A 65 16.62 -8.08 -26.98
N PRO A 66 16.57 -8.10 -28.33
CA PRO A 66 16.29 -6.93 -29.17
C PRO A 66 14.84 -6.39 -29.11
N LEU A 67 14.01 -6.89 -28.20
CA LEU A 67 12.61 -6.48 -28.04
C LEU A 67 12.44 -5.75 -26.71
N LEU A 68 12.42 -4.42 -26.79
CA LEU A 68 12.09 -3.53 -25.68
C LEU A 68 10.64 -3.75 -25.23
N GLN A 69 10.42 -4.70 -24.31
CA GLN A 69 9.09 -4.98 -23.77
C GLN A 69 8.79 -4.03 -22.60
N VAL A 70 7.93 -3.04 -22.85
CA VAL A 70 7.36 -2.17 -21.81
C VAL A 70 6.47 -3.03 -20.90
N CYS A 71 6.65 -2.95 -19.58
CA CYS A 71 5.91 -3.79 -18.64
C CYS A 71 4.41 -3.48 -18.61
N GLY A 72 4.04 -2.20 -18.54
CA GLY A 72 2.64 -1.73 -18.55
C GLY A 72 1.79 -2.17 -17.35
N LYS A 73 2.35 -2.89 -16.36
CA LYS A 73 1.60 -3.36 -15.19
C LYS A 73 1.21 -2.20 -14.28
N SER A 74 -0.03 -2.19 -13.82
CA SER A 74 -0.55 -1.15 -12.92
C SER A 74 -1.02 -1.70 -11.58
N PHE A 75 -0.93 -0.86 -10.55
CA PHE A 75 -1.18 -1.18 -9.14
C PHE A 75 -2.04 -0.11 -8.46
N ASN A 76 -2.81 -0.53 -7.45
CA ASN A 76 -3.63 0.36 -6.63
C ASN A 76 -2.88 0.95 -5.42
N ARG A 77 -1.63 0.53 -5.17
CA ARG A 77 -0.79 1.01 -4.06
C ARG A 77 0.66 1.12 -4.49
N MET A 78 1.34 2.17 -4.04
CA MET A 78 2.73 2.46 -4.38
C MET A 78 3.70 1.34 -3.97
N TYR A 79 3.59 0.80 -2.75
CA TYR A 79 4.52 -0.24 -2.30
C TYR A 79 4.41 -1.54 -3.14
N ASN A 80 3.26 -1.81 -3.77
CA ASN A 80 3.12 -2.94 -4.69
C ASN A 80 3.89 -2.68 -5.98
N LEU A 81 3.87 -1.44 -6.50
CA LEU A 81 4.70 -1.04 -7.63
C LEU A 81 6.18 -1.16 -7.27
N LEU A 82 6.61 -0.63 -6.12
CA LEU A 82 8.00 -0.71 -5.67
C LEU A 82 8.49 -2.15 -5.53
N GLY A 83 7.71 -3.02 -4.90
CA GLY A 83 8.04 -4.45 -4.81
C GLY A 83 8.07 -5.13 -6.18
N HIS A 84 7.21 -4.72 -7.11
CA HIS A 84 7.25 -5.18 -8.49
C HIS A 84 8.52 -4.74 -9.24
N MET A 85 9.04 -3.53 -9.01
CA MET A 85 10.27 -3.04 -9.64
C MET A 85 11.48 -3.93 -9.33
N HIS A 86 11.49 -4.62 -8.18
CA HIS A 86 12.58 -5.54 -7.83
C HIS A 86 12.68 -6.74 -8.78
N LEU A 87 11.58 -7.10 -9.46
CA LEU A 87 11.58 -8.11 -10.51
C LEU A 87 12.30 -7.60 -11.78
N HIS A 88 12.23 -6.30 -12.06
CA HIS A 88 12.99 -5.71 -13.16
C HIS A 88 14.45 -5.63 -12.80
N ALA A 89 14.80 -5.15 -11.61
CA ALA A 89 16.18 -4.99 -11.16
C ALA A 89 16.96 -6.31 -10.93
N GLY A 90 16.32 -7.48 -11.06
CA GLY A 90 16.95 -8.78 -10.79
C GLY A 90 17.42 -8.95 -9.33
N SER A 91 17.12 -7.99 -8.47
CA SER A 91 17.50 -8.00 -7.06
C SER A 91 16.60 -8.99 -6.33
N LYS A 92 17.19 -10.01 -5.69
CA LYS A 92 16.53 -10.77 -4.62
C LYS A 92 16.80 -10.04 -3.30
N PRO A 93 15.89 -9.19 -2.81
CA PRO A 93 16.10 -8.46 -1.55
C PRO A 93 16.11 -9.39 -0.32
N PHE A 94 15.49 -10.56 -0.42
CA PHE A 94 15.40 -11.54 0.67
C PHE A 94 16.22 -12.77 0.31
N LYS A 95 17.16 -13.13 1.20
CA LYS A 95 17.87 -14.40 1.19
C LYS A 95 17.21 -15.32 2.23
N CYS A 96 17.11 -16.60 1.89
CA CYS A 96 16.63 -17.65 2.79
C CYS A 96 17.63 -17.87 3.93
#